data_AF-A0A9E1R6L8-F1
#
_entry.id   AF-A0A9E1R6L8-F1
#
_cell.length_a   1.000
_cell.length_b   1.000
_cell.length_c   1.000
_cell.angle_alpha   90.00
_cell.angle_beta   90.00
_cell.angle_gamma   90.00
#
_symmetry.space_group_name_H-M   'P 1'
#
loop_
_entity.id
_entity.type
_entity.pdbx_description
1 polymer ?
#
loop_
_entity_poly.entity_id
_entity_poly.type
_entity_poly.pdbx_seq_one_letter_code
_entity_poly.pdbx_strand_id
1 'polypeptide(L)'
;TFMWAVGNIQIRKLKQLSVLSIQFWIAIITAPLCFVAYLLQADSTPILPQFTISIILCLVYVVLCSSILSYSLWYGLIHRHGMSRVAGFVLLQPLFTLTFGYLILGESLTLWQLIGSSITLGGVYTYYQHHRITEPSVINKTH
;
A
#
# COMPACT_ATOMS: atom_id res chain seq x y z
N THR A 1 -10.97 -5.09 8.08
CA THR A 1 -9.71 -5.83 8.38
C THR A 1 -9.82 -7.34 8.16
N PHE A 2 -10.89 -8.03 8.61
CA PHE A 2 -11.04 -9.49 8.42
C PHE A 2 -11.06 -9.94 6.95
N MET A 3 -11.88 -9.29 6.11
CA MET A 3 -11.94 -9.54 4.66
C MET A 3 -10.59 -9.35 3.94
N TRP A 4 -9.82 -8.35 4.37
CA TRP A 4 -8.50 -8.08 3.82
C TRP A 4 -7.48 -9.18 4.17
N ALA A 5 -7.55 -9.72 5.39
CA ALA A 5 -6.72 -10.85 5.81
C ALA A 5 -7.04 -12.12 5.01
N VAL A 6 -8.32 -12.43 4.80
CA VAL A 6 -8.76 -13.57 3.97
C VAL A 6 -8.28 -13.41 2.52
N GLY A 7 -8.44 -12.21 1.94
CA GLY A 7 -7.98 -11.91 0.58
C GLY A 7 -6.47 -12.11 0.42
N ASN A 8 -5.66 -11.66 1.38
CA ASN A 8 -4.22 -11.86 1.35
C ASN A 8 -3.82 -13.35 1.42
N ILE A 9 -4.55 -14.16 2.19
CA ILE A 9 -4.30 -15.62 2.26
C ILE A 9 -4.65 -16.30 0.93
N GLN A 10 -5.74 -15.88 0.27
CA GLN A 10 -6.12 -16.40 -1.05
C GLN A 10 -5.12 -16.02 -2.14
N ILE A 11 -4.63 -14.77 -2.15
CA ILE A 11 -3.62 -14.30 -3.11
C ILE A 11 -2.32 -15.10 -2.99
N ARG A 12 -1.92 -15.53 -1.78
CA ARG A 12 -0.74 -16.39 -1.58
C ARG A 12 -0.87 -17.78 -2.23
N LYS A 13 -2.08 -18.25 -2.54
CA LYS A 13 -2.31 -19.51 -3.26
C LYS A 13 -2.23 -19.33 -4.78
N LEU A 14 -2.27 -18.10 -5.28
CA LEU A 14 -2.22 -17.73 -6.69
C LEU A 14 -0.80 -17.36 -7.16
N LYS A 15 0.23 -18.07 -6.67
CA LYS A 15 1.66 -17.77 -6.91
C LYS A 15 2.08 -17.70 -8.38
N GLN A 16 1.26 -18.19 -9.32
CA GLN A 16 1.59 -18.22 -10.75
C GLN A 16 0.99 -17.05 -11.56
N LEU A 17 0.16 -16.19 -10.96
CA LEU A 17 -0.42 -15.06 -11.68
C LEU A 17 0.44 -13.80 -11.53
N SER A 18 0.66 -13.10 -12.64
CA SER A 18 1.35 -11.81 -12.61
C SER A 18 0.55 -10.80 -11.76
N VAL A 19 1.23 -9.94 -11.02
CA VAL A 19 0.59 -8.89 -10.19
C VAL A 19 -0.36 -8.03 -11.03
N LEU A 20 0.00 -7.79 -12.30
CA LEU A 20 -0.82 -7.06 -13.26
C LEU A 20 -2.14 -7.81 -13.58
N SER A 21 -2.08 -9.13 -13.75
CA SER A 21 -3.28 -9.95 -13.98
C SER A 21 -4.23 -9.90 -12.78
N ILE A 22 -3.69 -9.94 -11.55
CA ILE A 22 -4.51 -9.82 -10.33
C ILE A 22 -5.17 -8.44 -10.26
N GLN A 23 -4.42 -7.37 -10.51
CA GLN A 23 -4.97 -6.00 -10.53
C GLN A 23 -6.04 -5.82 -11.62
N PHE A 24 -5.86 -6.45 -12.78
CA PHE A 24 -6.85 -6.46 -13.85
C PHE A 24 -8.16 -7.14 -13.42
N TRP A 25 -8.09 -8.32 -12.79
CA TRP A 25 -9.27 -9.02 -12.27
C TRP A 25 -9.95 -8.25 -11.12
N ILE A 26 -9.19 -7.57 -10.27
CA ILE A 26 -9.79 -6.70 -9.23
C ILE A 26 -10.52 -5.53 -9.89
N ALA A 27 -9.90 -4.89 -10.89
CA ALA A 27 -10.51 -3.78 -11.62
C ALA A 27 -11.79 -4.21 -12.35
N ILE A 28 -11.81 -5.39 -13.00
CA ILE A 28 -12.98 -5.87 -13.75
C ILE A 28 -14.16 -6.21 -12.83
N ILE A 29 -13.91 -6.64 -11.60
CA ILE A 29 -14.95 -6.90 -10.59
C ILE A 29 -15.40 -5.59 -9.92
N THR A 30 -14.47 -4.66 -9.68
CA THR A 30 -14.76 -3.39 -8.99
C THR A 30 -15.52 -2.42 -9.89
N ALA A 31 -15.24 -2.38 -11.19
CA ALA A 31 -15.91 -1.48 -12.14
C ALA A 31 -17.45 -1.62 -12.16
N PRO A 32 -18.05 -2.82 -12.33
CA PRO A 32 -19.51 -2.98 -12.29
C PRO A 32 -20.07 -2.72 -10.88
N LEU A 33 -19.30 -3.01 -9.82
CA LEU A 33 -19.73 -2.70 -8.45
C LEU A 33 -19.82 -1.17 -8.23
N CYS A 34 -18.85 -0.40 -8.71
CA CYS A 34 -18.91 1.06 -8.70
C CYS A 34 -20.09 1.59 -9.53
N PHE A 35 -20.40 0.96 -10.67
CA PHE A 35 -21.54 1.33 -11.48
C PHE A 35 -22.88 1.06 -10.76
N VAL A 36 -23.02 -0.08 -10.09
CA VAL A 36 -24.19 -0.38 -9.26
C VAL A 36 -24.29 0.57 -8.07
N ALA A 37 -23.16 0.88 -7.41
CA ALA A 37 -23.13 1.85 -6.32
C ALA A 37 -23.57 3.24 -6.77
N TYR A 38 -23.20 3.66 -8.00
CA TYR A 38 -23.70 4.88 -8.61
C TYR A 38 -25.22 4.85 -8.82
N LEU A 39 -25.78 3.73 -9.32
CA LEU A 39 -27.23 3.59 -9.52
C LEU A 39 -28.03 3.60 -8.21
N LEU A 40 -27.44 3.13 -7.10
CA LEU A 40 -28.07 3.12 -5.78
C LEU A 40 -27.99 4.48 -5.06
N GLN A 41 -27.29 5.46 -5.64
CA GLN A 41 -27.15 6.78 -5.03
C GLN A 41 -28.47 7.56 -5.16
N ALA A 42 -29.18 7.72 -4.03
CA ALA A 42 -30.51 8.35 -3.97
C ALA A 42 -30.51 9.84 -4.31
N ASP A 43 -29.36 10.51 -4.12
CA ASP A 43 -29.19 11.92 -4.46
C ASP A 43 -28.91 12.06 -5.96
N SER A 44 -29.90 12.56 -6.69
CA SER A 44 -29.85 12.83 -8.13
C SER A 44 -28.97 14.05 -8.45
N THR A 45 -27.84 14.23 -7.78
CA THR A 45 -26.84 15.24 -8.18
C THR A 45 -26.17 14.74 -9.45
N PRO A 46 -26.32 15.41 -10.60
CA PRO A 46 -25.65 14.97 -11.82
C PRO A 46 -24.14 15.10 -11.60
N ILE A 47 -23.41 13.98 -11.69
CA ILE A 47 -21.94 13.91 -11.77
C ILE A 47 -21.41 14.37 -13.15
N LEU A 48 -22.30 14.49 -14.13
CA LEU A 48 -21.98 14.91 -15.50
C LEU A 48 -21.20 16.24 -15.60
N PRO A 49 -21.43 17.29 -14.78
CA PRO A 49 -20.63 18.51 -14.79
C PRO A 49 -19.21 18.33 -14.24
N GLN A 50 -18.96 17.28 -13.45
CA GLN A 50 -17.65 17.01 -12.85
C GLN A 50 -16.78 16.16 -13.78
N PHE A 51 -17.36 15.47 -14.77
CA PHE A 51 -16.64 14.63 -15.72
C PHE A 51 -15.86 15.45 -16.77
N THR A 52 -14.91 16.26 -16.29
CA THR A 52 -14.02 17.07 -17.13
C THR A 52 -12.83 16.24 -17.60
N ILE A 53 -12.31 16.52 -18.80
CA ILE A 53 -11.07 15.93 -19.33
C ILE A 53 -9.91 15.97 -18.32
N SER A 54 -9.83 17.04 -17.52
CA SER A 54 -8.84 17.17 -16.45
C SER A 54 -8.95 16.06 -15.39
N ILE A 55 -10.15 15.61 -15.01
CA ILE A 55 -10.32 14.51 -14.05
C ILE A 55 -9.87 13.19 -14.66
N ILE A 56 -10.22 12.95 -15.93
CA ILE A 56 -9.78 11.74 -16.65
C ILE A 56 -8.25 11.71 -16.76
N LEU A 57 -7.63 12.83 -17.16
CA LEU A 57 -6.17 12.96 -17.22
C LEU A 57 -5.51 12.78 -15.84
N CYS A 58 -6.11 13.34 -14.79
CA CYS A 58 -5.62 13.18 -13.42
C CYS A 58 -5.69 11.71 -12.97
N LEU A 59 -6.80 11.01 -13.23
CA LEU A 59 -6.94 9.58 -12.94
C LEU A 59 -5.91 8.74 -13.69
N VAL A 60 -5.74 8.98 -15.00
CA VAL A 60 -4.74 8.27 -15.82
C VAL A 60 -3.33 8.53 -15.29
N TYR A 61 -3.01 9.79 -14.97
CA TYR A 61 -1.72 10.16 -14.41
C TYR A 61 -1.46 9.46 -13.07
N VAL A 62 -2.42 9.47 -12.15
CA VAL A 62 -2.30 8.83 -10.85
C VAL A 62 -2.14 7.31 -11.00
N VAL A 63 -2.95 6.66 -11.84
CA VAL A 63 -2.88 5.20 -12.04
C VAL A 63 -1.54 4.80 -12.65
N LEU A 64 -1.08 5.49 -13.69
CA LEU A 64 0.20 5.18 -14.34
C LEU A 64 1.38 5.50 -13.43
N CYS A 65 1.41 6.71 -12.87
CA CYS A 65 2.51 7.15 -12.02
C CYS A 65 2.59 6.31 -10.74
N SER A 66 1.45 6.06 -10.08
CA SER A 66 1.39 5.19 -8.89
C SER A 66 1.79 3.75 -9.21
N SER A 67 1.34 3.18 -10.33
CA SER A 67 1.73 1.81 -10.72
C SER A 67 3.22 1.71 -11.00
N ILE A 68 3.77 2.64 -11.80
CA ILE A 68 5.19 2.68 -12.12
C ILE A 68 6.00 2.86 -10.83
N LEU A 69 5.67 3.85 -10.00
CA LEU A 69 6.33 4.09 -8.71
C LEU A 69 6.26 2.86 -7.81
N SER A 70 5.09 2.24 -7.69
CA SER A 70 4.87 1.06 -6.86
C SER A 70 5.74 -0.10 -7.32
N TYR A 71 5.78 -0.41 -8.62
CA TYR A 71 6.65 -1.46 -9.16
C TYR A 71 8.13 -1.11 -9.00
N SER A 72 8.55 0.12 -9.32
CA SER A 72 9.95 0.55 -9.16
C SER A 72 10.42 0.44 -7.71
N LEU A 73 9.61 0.88 -6.75
CA LEU A 73 9.90 0.72 -5.32
C LEU A 73 9.95 -0.76 -4.93
N TRP A 74 8.93 -1.53 -5.31
CA TRP A 74 8.81 -2.94 -4.95
C TRP A 74 9.97 -3.78 -5.50
N TYR A 75 10.28 -3.66 -6.79
CA TYR A 75 11.40 -4.37 -7.42
C TYR A 75 12.75 -3.87 -6.90
N GLY A 76 12.93 -2.57 -6.72
CA GLY A 76 14.16 -2.01 -6.13
C GLY A 76 14.42 -2.51 -4.71
N LEU A 77 13.37 -2.63 -3.89
CA LEU A 77 13.44 -3.13 -2.52
C LEU A 77 13.74 -4.63 -2.45
N ILE A 78 13.07 -5.43 -3.29
CA ILE A 78 13.34 -6.86 -3.39
C ILE A 78 14.79 -7.10 -3.79
N HIS A 79 15.29 -6.35 -4.78
CA HIS A 79 16.64 -6.51 -5.31
C HIS A 79 17.73 -6.17 -4.27
N ARG A 80 17.51 -5.14 -3.42
CA ARG A 80 18.49 -4.73 -2.39
C ARG A 80 18.42 -5.51 -1.07
N HIS A 81 17.24 -5.99 -0.65
CA HIS A 81 17.04 -6.38 0.76
C HIS A 81 16.37 -7.72 1.01
N GLY A 82 15.88 -8.42 -0.04
CA GLY A 82 15.21 -9.71 0.07
C GLY A 82 13.80 -9.62 0.67
N MET A 83 12.93 -10.58 0.31
CA MET A 83 11.49 -10.53 0.57
C MET A 83 11.11 -10.38 2.07
N SER A 84 11.95 -10.85 3.00
CA SER A 84 11.73 -10.69 4.46
C SER A 84 11.82 -9.25 4.96
N ARG A 85 12.57 -8.35 4.30
CA ARG A 85 12.67 -6.93 4.72
C ARG A 85 11.54 -6.06 4.16
N VAL A 86 10.78 -6.55 3.18
CA VAL A 86 9.64 -5.83 2.60
C VAL A 86 8.52 -5.61 3.63
N ALA A 87 8.36 -6.55 4.57
CA ALA A 87 7.43 -6.41 5.70
C ALA A 87 7.77 -5.18 6.57
N GLY A 88 9.06 -4.91 6.80
CA GLY A 88 9.51 -3.73 7.53
C GLY A 88 9.22 -2.41 6.78
N PHE A 89 9.18 -2.45 5.45
CA PHE A 89 8.86 -1.27 4.65
C PHE A 89 7.39 -0.84 4.75
N VAL A 90 6.47 -1.81 4.80
CA VAL A 90 5.05 -1.53 5.04
C VAL A 90 4.85 -0.86 6.40
N LEU A 91 5.69 -1.18 7.38
CA LEU A 91 5.67 -0.54 8.69
C LEU A 91 6.21 0.90 8.69
N LEU A 92 7.05 1.25 7.71
CA LEU A 92 7.52 2.63 7.51
C LEU A 92 6.52 3.48 6.72
N GLN A 93 5.59 2.86 5.99
CA GLN A 93 4.55 3.55 5.23
C GLN A 93 3.86 4.67 6.01
N PRO A 94 3.37 4.49 7.26
CA PRO A 94 2.73 5.57 8.02
C PRO A 94 3.64 6.77 8.29
N LEU A 95 4.95 6.57 8.47
CA LEU A 95 5.90 7.69 8.63
C LEU A 95 6.03 8.49 7.35
N PHE A 96 6.18 7.80 6.23
CA PHE A 96 6.24 8.46 4.92
C PHE A 96 4.93 9.18 4.65
N THR A 97 3.78 8.57 4.90
CA THR A 97 2.47 9.19 4.78
C THR A 97 2.37 10.48 5.61
N LEU A 98 2.81 10.48 6.87
CA LEU A 98 2.79 11.69 7.71
C LEU A 98 3.78 12.76 7.22
N THR A 99 4.98 12.35 6.82
CA THR A 99 6.02 13.26 6.32
C THR A 99 5.55 13.94 5.04
N PHE A 100 5.02 13.17 4.09
CA PHE A 100 4.48 13.68 2.84
C PHE A 100 3.19 14.47 3.06
N GLY A 101 2.34 14.08 4.01
CA GLY A 101 1.14 14.84 4.39
C GLY A 101 1.49 16.25 4.90
N TYR A 102 2.50 16.35 5.76
CA TYR A 102 3.00 17.65 6.23
C TYR A 102 3.66 18.45 5.11
N LEU A 103 4.54 17.83 4.32
CA LEU A 103 5.36 18.52 3.33
C LEU A 103 4.58 18.95 2.07
N ILE A 104 3.71 18.06 1.56
CA ILE A 104 2.98 18.27 0.30
C ILE A 104 1.63 18.94 0.56
N LEU A 105 0.90 18.50 1.59
CA LEU A 105 -0.45 18.98 1.88
C LEU A 105 -0.45 20.21 2.80
N GLY A 106 0.66 20.49 3.49
CA GLY A 106 0.76 21.61 4.43
C GLY A 106 -0.11 21.45 5.68
N GLU A 107 -0.60 20.24 5.96
CA GLU A 107 -1.44 19.99 7.13
C GLU A 107 -0.64 20.14 8.42
N SER A 108 -1.24 20.79 9.42
CA SER A 108 -0.64 20.93 10.74
C SER A 108 -0.65 19.56 11.45
N LEU A 109 0.55 18.98 11.63
CA LEU A 109 0.71 17.71 12.35
C LEU A 109 0.15 17.86 13.76
N THR A 110 -0.94 17.15 14.04
CA THR A 110 -1.53 17.14 15.38
C THR A 110 -0.67 16.28 16.32
N LEU A 111 -0.58 16.67 17.59
CA LEU A 111 0.13 15.91 18.64
C LEU A 111 -0.26 14.42 18.66
N TRP A 112 -1.54 14.11 18.39
CA TRP A 112 -2.04 12.74 18.29
C TRP A 112 -1.45 11.94 17.12
N GLN A 113 -1.22 12.57 15.96
CA GLN A 113 -0.58 11.92 14.81
C GLN A 113 0.90 11.61 15.09
N LEU A 114 1.58 12.53 15.79
CA LEU A 114 2.96 12.32 16.25
C LEU A 114 3.05 11.15 17.24
N ILE A 115 2.17 11.12 18.25
CA ILE A 115 2.11 10.03 19.24
C ILE A 115 1.84 8.68 18.55
N GLY A 116 0.86 8.63 17.64
CA GLY A 116 0.55 7.40 16.88
C GLY A 116 1.74 6.92 16.03
N SER A 117 2.47 7.85 15.41
CA SER A 117 3.69 7.54 14.65
C SER A 117 4.81 7.01 15.55
N SER A 118 5.03 7.64 16.71
CA SER A 118 6.04 7.20 17.70
C SER A 118 5.73 5.83 18.27
N ILE A 119 4.45 5.54 18.56
CA ILE A 119 4.01 4.21 19.03
C ILE A 119 4.25 3.16 17.94
N THR A 120 3.91 3.47 16.68
CA THR A 120 4.16 2.59 15.54
C THR A 120 5.65 2.30 15.39
N LEU A 121 6.51 3.33 15.41
CA LEU A 121 7.96 3.19 15.42
C LEU A 121 8.47 2.31 16.57
N GLY A 122 7.93 2.50 17.78
CA GLY A 122 8.26 1.68 18.95
C GLY A 122 7.92 0.20 18.73
N GLY A 123 6.72 -0.08 18.23
CA GLY A 123 6.30 -1.45 17.88
C GLY A 123 7.22 -2.09 16.84
N VAL A 124 7.61 -1.34 15.82
CA VAL A 124 8.53 -1.82 14.77
C VAL A 124 9.92 -2.08 15.33
N TYR A 125 10.42 -1.20 16.19
CA TYR A 125 11.71 -1.38 16.84
C TYR A 125 11.74 -2.68 17.66
N THR A 126 10.68 -2.95 18.44
CA THR A 126 10.57 -4.21 19.20
C THR A 126 10.45 -5.44 18.29
N TYR A 127 9.68 -5.37 17.20
CA TYR A 127 9.57 -6.45 16.21
C TYR A 127 10.93 -6.75 15.55
N TYR A 128 11.64 -5.72 15.13
CA TYR A 128 12.95 -5.85 14.51
C TYR A 128 14.00 -6.40 15.49
N GLN A 129 13.95 -5.95 16.75
CA GLN A 129 14.82 -6.45 17.80
C GLN A 129 14.56 -7.93 18.09
N HIS A 130 13.30 -8.37 18.09
CA HIS A 130 12.95 -9.78 18.30
C HIS A 130 13.42 -10.68 17.15
N HIS A 131 13.28 -10.23 15.89
CA HIS A 131 13.77 -10.98 14.74
C HIS A 131 15.30 -11.11 14.66
N ARG A 132 16.06 -10.16 15.24
CA ARG A 132 17.53 -10.28 15.39
C ARG A 132 17.95 -11.31 16.44
N ILE A 133 17.06 -11.69 17.36
CA ILE A 133 17.36 -12.65 18.44
C ILE A 133 17.11 -14.10 17.98
N THR A 134 16.22 -14.33 17.00
CA THR A 134 15.87 -15.66 16.48
C THR A 134 16.74 -16.14 15.31
N GLU A 135 17.67 -15.33 14.80
CA GLU A 135 18.78 -15.79 13.95
C GLU A 135 20.09 -15.84 14.75
N PRO A 136 20.30 -16.84 15.63
CA PRO A 136 21.63 -17.16 16.10
C PRO A 136 22.40 -17.80 14.94
N SER A 137 23.43 -17.10 14.46
CA SER A 137 24.68 -17.69 13.98
C SER A 137 24.58 -18.85 12.96
N VAL A 138 24.31 -18.55 11.69
CA VAL A 138 24.74 -19.41 10.57
C VAL A 138 25.84 -18.70 9.76
N ILE A 139 26.86 -18.19 10.46
CA ILE A 139 28.15 -17.83 9.86
C ILE A 139 29.26 -18.23 10.83
N ASN A 140 29.31 -19.51 11.18
CA ASN A 140 30.54 -20.14 11.62
C ASN A 140 30.49 -21.62 11.26
N LYS A 141 30.70 -21.93 9.98
CA LYS A 141 31.10 -23.25 9.44
C LYS A 141 31.24 -23.14 7.93
N THR A 142 32.41 -22.68 7.48
CA THR A 142 33.10 -23.17 6.27
C THR A 142 34.55 -22.67 6.38
N HIS A 143 35.32 -23.34 7.22
CA HIS A 143 36.66 -23.74 6.81
C HIS A 143 36.53 -24.83 5.75
#